data_AF-A0A7H9CL53-F1
#
_entry.id   AF-A0A7H9CL53-F1
#
_cell.length_a   1.000
_cell.length_b   1.000
_cell.length_c   1.000
_cell.angle_alpha   90.00
_cell.angle_beta   90.00
_cell.angle_gamma   90.00
#
_symmetry.space_group_name_H-M   'P 1'
#
loop_
_entity.id
_entity.type
_entity.pdbx_description
1 polymer ?
#
loop_
_entity_poly.entity_id
_entity_poly.type
_entity_poly.pdbx_seq_one_letter_code
_entity_poly.pdbx_strand_id
1 'polypeptide(L)' 'MSKYEKLLKEIENNPTNVRFEILEKILLKNGFILQGINGSHYNYAKYDCQITLPKHKPMKIYYVKMVLKAIK' A
#
# COMPACT_ATOMS: atom_id res chain seq x y z
N MET A 1 17.31 11.40 5.62
CA MET A 1 16.16 10.57 5.22
C MET A 1 15.88 9.53 6.29
N SER A 2 14.67 9.52 6.84
CA SER A 2 14.22 8.47 7.74
C SER A 2 14.18 7.11 7.03
N LYS A 3 14.17 6.00 7.79
CA LYS A 3 14.01 4.65 7.20
C LYS A 3 12.74 4.55 6.33
N TYR A 4 11.70 5.29 6.70
CA TYR A 4 10.42 5.32 5.99
C TYR A 4 10.50 6.11 4.67
N GLU A 5 11.17 7.25 4.66
CA GLU A 5 11.39 8.03 3.43
C GLU A 5 12.24 7.24 2.42
N LYS A 6 13.26 6.51 2.90
CA LYS A 6 14.06 5.63 2.06
C LYS A 6 13.21 4.54 1.40
N LEU A 7 12.33 3.89 2.17
CA LEU A 7 11.41 2.88 1.68
C LEU A 7 10.46 3.43 0.61
N LEU A 8 9.85 4.61 0.86
CA LEU A 8 8.96 5.24 -0.13
C LEU A 8 9.70 5.54 -1.44
N LYS A 9 10.92 6.09 -1.35
CA LYS A 9 11.74 6.41 -2.51
C LYS A 9 12.17 5.16 -3.29
N GLU A 10 12.48 4.07 -2.59
CA GLU A 10 12.81 2.79 -3.22
C GLU A 10 11.63 2.22 -4.03
N ILE A 11 10.43 2.26 -3.45
CA ILE A 11 9.21 1.77 -4.10
C ILE A 11 8.79 2.66 -5.28
N GLU A 12 8.97 3.98 -5.16
CA GLU A 12 8.71 4.94 -6.23
C GLU A 12 9.66 4.72 -7.42
N ASN A 13 10.94 4.43 -7.14
CA ASN A 13 11.95 4.13 -8.16
C ASN A 13 11.82 2.72 -8.76
N ASN A 14 11.39 1.73 -7.96
CA ASN A 14 11.22 0.34 -8.40
C ASN A 14 9.88 -0.27 -7.90
N PRO A 15 8.78 -0.03 -8.62
CA PRO A 15 7.46 -0.49 -8.19
C PRO A 15 7.18 -1.97 -8.54
N THR A 16 8.15 -2.73 -9.06
CA THR A 16 7.91 -4.07 -9.64
C THR A 16 7.99 -5.22 -8.63
N ASN A 17 8.77 -5.07 -7.54
CA ASN A 17 9.02 -6.14 -6.57
C ASN A 17 8.52 -5.78 -5.16
N VAL A 18 7.34 -5.17 -5.10
CA VAL A 18 6.76 -4.71 -3.84
C VAL A 18 5.90 -5.83 -3.26
N ARG A 19 6.15 -6.16 -1.99
CA ARG A 19 5.34 -7.12 -1.25
C ARG A 19 4.07 -6.48 -0.70
N PHE A 20 2.99 -7.26 -0.58
CA PHE A 20 1.75 -6.82 0.06
C PHE A 20 1.99 -6.18 1.44
N GLU A 21 2.82 -6.81 2.28
CA GLU A 21 3.07 -6.36 3.65
C GLU A 21 3.74 -4.98 3.72
N ILE A 22 4.44 -4.57 2.65
CA ILE A 22 5.04 -3.24 2.54
C ILE A 22 3.95 -2.19 2.27
N LEU A 23 3.03 -2.46 1.34
CA LEU A 23 1.91 -1.56 1.04
C LEU A 23 0.96 -1.43 2.24
N GLU A 24 0.67 -2.54 2.91
CA GLU A 24 -0.12 -2.55 4.15
C GLU A 24 0.52 -1.66 5.23
N LYS A 25 1.83 -1.82 5.49
CA LYS A 25 2.55 -0.97 6.45
C LYS A 25 2.50 0.52 6.08
N ILE A 26 2.60 0.84 4.79
CA ILE A 26 2.49 2.23 4.32
C ILE A 26 1.08 2.76 4.60
N LEU A 27 0.04 2.03 4.22
CA LEU A 27 -1.35 2.44 4.48
C LEU A 27 -1.62 2.68 5.97
N LEU A 28 -1.29 1.70 6.82
CA LEU A 28 -1.48 1.80 8.27
C LEU A 28 -0.74 2.99 8.87
N LYS A 29 0.50 3.23 8.44
CA LYS A 29 1.30 4.37 8.93
C LYS A 29 0.72 5.73 8.51
N ASN A 30 0.03 5.82 7.38
CA ASN A 30 -0.63 7.04 6.93
C ASN A 30 -2.06 7.19 7.49
N GLY A 31 -2.48 6.33 8.43
CA GLY A 31 -3.78 6.43 9.09
C GLY A 31 -4.92 5.75 8.34
N PHE A 32 -4.63 4.88 7.38
CA PHE A 32 -5.64 3.95 6.87
C PHE A 32 -5.87 2.85 7.90
N ILE A 33 -7.11 2.39 8.00
CA ILE A 33 -7.53 1.28 8.85
C ILE A 33 -8.03 0.12 7.99
N LEU A 34 -7.75 -1.11 8.41
CA LEU A 34 -8.31 -2.31 7.77
C LEU A 34 -9.80 -2.38 8.13
N GLN A 35 -10.68 -2.22 7.13
CA GLN A 35 -12.13 -2.33 7.31
C GLN A 35 -12.65 -3.75 7.18
N GLY A 36 -11.97 -4.59 6.40
CA GLY A 36 -12.41 -5.97 6.21
C GLY A 36 -11.54 -6.74 5.23
N ILE A 37 -11.73 -8.06 5.26
CA ILE A 37 -11.04 -9.00 4.38
C ILE A 37 -12.11 -9.83 3.68
N ASN A 38 -12.07 -9.87 2.35
CA ASN A 38 -12.92 -10.73 1.53
C ASN A 38 -12.04 -11.63 0.66
N GLY A 39 -11.87 -12.89 1.11
CA GLY A 39 -10.96 -13.84 0.48
C GLY A 39 -9.52 -13.32 0.47
N SER A 40 -8.96 -13.09 -0.72
CA SER A 40 -7.63 -12.52 -0.88
C SER A 40 -7.60 -10.99 -0.85
N HIS A 41 -8.74 -10.30 -0.84
CA HIS A 41 -8.82 -8.83 -0.92
C HIS A 41 -8.92 -8.20 0.47
N TYR A 42 -8.04 -7.25 0.75
CA TYR A 42 -7.96 -6.51 2.00
C TYR A 42 -8.40 -5.08 1.74
N ASN A 43 -9.43 -4.63 2.44
CA ASN A 43 -10.02 -3.31 2.28
C ASN A 43 -9.52 -2.38 3.36
N TYR A 44 -8.90 -1.28 2.95
CA TYR A 44 -8.41 -0.22 3.81
C TYR A 44 -9.21 1.05 3.57
N ALA A 45 -9.51 1.80 4.62
CA ALA A 45 -10.18 3.09 4.49
C ALA A 45 -9.51 4.17 5.34
N LYS A 46 -9.57 5.40 4.86
CA LYS A 46 -9.17 6.62 5.57
C LYS A 46 -10.06 7.76 5.09
N TYR A 47 -10.89 8.30 5.98
CA TYR A 47 -11.92 9.28 5.63
C TYR A 47 -12.75 8.80 4.42
N ASP A 48 -12.83 9.58 3.35
CA ASP A 48 -13.55 9.25 2.11
C ASP A 48 -12.71 8.45 1.10
N CYS A 49 -11.52 7.99 1.48
CA CYS A 49 -10.65 7.18 0.62
C CYS A 49 -10.71 5.71 1.00
N GLN A 50 -11.01 4.84 0.03
CA GLN A 50 -10.98 3.39 0.17
C GLN A 50 -10.00 2.76 -0.80
N ILE A 51 -9.22 1.79 -0.32
CA ILE A 51 -8.19 1.08 -1.08
C ILE A 51 -8.33 -0.41 -0.83
N THR A 52 -8.53 -1.16 -1.91
CA THR A 52 -8.53 -2.62 -1.86
C THR A 52 -7.22 -3.17 -2.40
N LEU A 53 -6.54 -4.00 -1.60
CA LEU A 53 -5.31 -4.68 -1.99
C LEU A 53 -5.53 -6.21 -2.00
N PRO A 54 -5.31 -6.90 -3.13
CA PRO A 54 -5.26 -8.35 -3.14
C PRO A 54 -3.94 -8.83 -2.53
N LYS A 55 -3.98 -9.93 -1.78
CA LYS A 55 -2.82 -10.56 -1.13
C LYS A 55 -2.00 -11.38 -2.14
N HIS A 56 -1.34 -10.71 -3.08
CA HIS A 56 -0.50 -11.32 -4.11
C HIS A 56 1.00 -11.03 -3.87
N LYS A 57 1.87 -11.87 -4.46
CA LYS A 57 3.33 -11.69 -4.41
C LYS A 57 3.95 -12.00 -5.78
N PRO A 58 4.67 -11.06 -6.41
CA PRO A 58 4.76 -9.63 -6.09
C PRO A 58 3.44 -8.88 -6.36
N MET A 59 3.25 -7.71 -5.75
CA MET A 59 2.10 -6.85 -6.03
C MET A 59 2.19 -6.27 -7.43
N LYS A 60 1.06 -6.16 -8.13
CA LYS A 60 1.02 -5.46 -9.41
C LYS A 60 1.39 -3.99 -9.22
N ILE A 61 2.19 -3.44 -10.14
CA ILE A 61 2.64 -2.04 -10.18
C ILE A 61 1.46 -1.06 -10.02
N TYR A 62 0.30 -1.41 -10.58
CA TYR A 62 -0.93 -0.64 -10.43
C TYR A 62 -1.28 -0.37 -8.95
N TYR A 63 -1.29 -1.41 -8.10
CA TYR A 63 -1.60 -1.26 -6.67
C TYR A 63 -0.55 -0.43 -5.94
N VAL A 64 0.72 -0.56 -6.32
CA VAL A 64 1.81 0.24 -5.75
C VAL A 64 1.60 1.72 -6.04
N LYS A 65 1.36 2.08 -7.31
CA LYS A 65 1.11 3.48 -7.70
C LYS A 65 -0.15 4.04 -7.06
N MET A 66 -1.20 3.23 -6.94
CA MET A 66 -2.45 3.63 -6.28
C MET A 66 -2.23 3.97 -4.80
N VAL A 67 -1.50 3.13 -4.06
CA VAL A 67 -1.15 3.40 -2.65
C VAL A 67 -0.29 4.65 -2.52
N LEU A 68 0.74 4.81 -3.36
CA LEU A 68 1.59 6.01 -3.34
C LEU A 68 0.80 7.29 -3.65
N LYS A 69 -0.19 7.23 -4.53
CA LYS A 69 -1.05 8.38 -4.85
C LYS A 69 -1.99 8.73 -3.70
N ALA A 70 -2.45 7.76 -2.92
CA ALA A 70 -3.42 7.99 -1.85
C ALA A 70 -2.81 8.51 -0.54
N ILE A 71 -1.49 8.38 -0.37
CA ILE A 71 -0.76 8.92 0.79
C ILE A 71 -0.14 10.29 0.55
N LYS A 72 -0.11 10.75 -0.71
CA LYS A 72 0.34 12.09 -1.11
C LYS A 72 -0.85 13.04 -1.12
#